data_AF-A0A7I8MTM6-F1
#
_entry.id   AF-A0A7I8MTM6-F1
#
_cell.length_a   1.000
_cell.length_b   1.000
_cell.length_c   1.000
_cell.angle_alpha   90.00
_cell.angle_beta   90.00
_cell.angle_gamma   90.00
#
_symmetry.space_group_name_H-M   'P 1'
#
loop_
_entity.id
_entity.type
_entity.pdbx_description
1 polymer ?
#
loop_
_entity_poly.entity_id
_entity_poly.type
_entity_poly.pdbx_seq_one_letter_code
_entity_poly.pdbx_strand_id
1 'polypeptide(L)' 'MGWVGNIAWDIYLFYDPLVEWKETAPGPRFWMHQLTDTWATKDKYRTGDDLKDELSNATQTILAGAMA' A
#
# COMPACT_ATOMS: atom_id res chain seq x y z
N MET A 1 19.74 12.25 16.84
CA MET A 1 18.46 11.82 16.26
C MET A 1 18.63 11.75 14.77
N GLY A 2 18.59 10.54 14.21
CA GLY A 2 18.80 10.31 12.78
C GLY A 2 17.59 10.73 11.95
N TRP A 3 17.84 10.99 10.66
CA TRP A 3 16.87 11.33 9.60
C TRP A 3 16.64 12.83 9.30
N VAL A 4 17.65 13.68 9.43
CA VAL A 4 17.65 14.98 8.72
C VAL A 4 18.06 14.72 7.26
N GLY A 5 17.11 14.85 6.33
CA GLY A 5 17.37 14.89 4.88
C GLY A 5 17.20 13.59 4.10
N ASN A 6 16.88 12.48 4.76
CA ASN A 6 16.44 11.28 4.06
C ASN A 6 14.90 11.34 3.93
N ILE A 7 14.29 10.73 2.92
CA ILE A 7 12.83 10.59 2.81
C ILE A 7 12.46 9.22 3.42
N ALA A 8 11.38 9.13 4.18
CA ALA A 8 10.88 7.91 4.79
C ALA A 8 9.93 7.31 3.75
N TRP A 9 10.19 6.07 3.38
CA TRP A 9 9.45 5.41 2.32
C TRP A 9 8.36 4.57 2.96
N ASP A 10 7.16 5.11 3.01
CA ASP A 10 5.98 4.34 3.39
C ASP A 10 5.44 3.60 2.17
N ILE A 11 5.30 2.28 2.31
CA ILE A 11 4.70 1.38 1.32
C ILE A 11 3.56 0.64 2.02
N TYR A 12 2.38 0.68 1.41
CA TYR A 12 1.19 0.01 1.91
C TYR A 12 0.90 -1.20 1.02
N LEU A 13 0.88 -2.39 1.61
CA LEU A 13 0.62 -3.66 0.93
C LEU A 13 -0.69 -4.24 1.44
N PHE A 14 -1.58 -4.59 0.51
CA PHE A 14 -2.88 -5.16 0.83
C PHE A 14 -2.97 -6.60 0.36
N TYR A 15 -3.50 -7.46 1.22
CA TYR A 15 -3.64 -8.88 0.98
C TYR A 15 -5.10 -9.31 1.10
N ASP A 16 -5.42 -10.44 0.50
CA ASP A 16 -6.76 -11.01 0.63
C ASP A 16 -7.05 -11.39 2.09
N PRO A 17 -8.33 -11.32 2.51
CA PRO A 17 -8.70 -11.73 3.84
C PRO A 17 -8.36 -13.20 4.06
N LEU A 18 -8.00 -13.54 5.29
CA LEU A 18 -7.66 -14.91 5.71
C LEU A 18 -6.41 -15.50 5.04
N VAL A 19 -5.69 -14.74 4.23
CA VAL A 19 -4.40 -15.18 3.70
C VAL A 19 -3.36 -15.16 4.81
N GLU A 20 -2.71 -16.30 4.99
CA GLU A 20 -1.62 -16.49 5.94
C GLU A 20 -0.26 -16.42 5.26
N TRP A 21 0.71 -15.87 5.97
CA TRP A 21 2.11 -15.90 5.56
C TRP A 21 2.70 -17.23 6.00
N LYS A 22 3.17 -18.03 5.03
CA LYS A 22 3.83 -19.32 5.30
C LYS A 22 5.32 -19.17 5.08
N GLU A 23 5.94 -20.11 4.36
CA GLU A 23 7.37 -20.06 4.01
C GLU A 23 7.68 -18.88 3.08
N THR A 24 6.73 -18.51 2.21
CA THR A 24 6.83 -17.34 1.33
C THR A 24 5.67 -16.38 1.57
N ALA A 25 5.98 -15.08 1.51
CA ALA A 25 4.95 -14.06 1.56
C ALA A 25 4.10 -14.14 0.28
N PRO A 26 2.76 -14.10 0.41
CA PRO A 26 1.87 -14.04 -0.74
C PRO A 26 2.12 -12.74 -1.54
N GLY A 27 1.71 -12.72 -2.80
CA GLY A 27 1.67 -11.48 -3.56
C GLY A 27 0.60 -10.54 -2.99
N PRO A 28 0.86 -9.23 -2.84
CA PRO A 28 -0.19 -8.30 -2.47
C PRO A 28 -1.22 -8.20 -3.59
N ARG A 29 -2.51 -8.16 -3.24
CA ARG A 29 -3.60 -7.88 -4.18
C ARG A 29 -3.48 -6.46 -4.74
N PHE A 30 -3.09 -5.52 -3.87
CA PHE A 30 -2.89 -4.12 -4.21
C PHE A 30 -1.76 -3.52 -3.38
N TRP A 31 -1.14 -2.47 -3.89
CA TRP A 31 -0.12 -1.73 -3.16
C TRP A 31 -0.03 -0.28 -3.63
N MET A 32 0.48 0.60 -2.76
CA MET A 32 0.75 2.01 -3.03
C MET A 32 1.95 2.52 -2.18
N HIS A 33 2.51 3.68 -2.50
CA HIS A 33 3.65 4.27 -1.79
C HIS A 33 3.59 5.80 -1.69
N GLN A 34 4.36 6.37 -0.76
CA GLN A 34 4.51 7.83 -0.62
C GLN A 34 5.80 8.39 -1.23
N LEU A 35 6.52 7.59 -2.01
CA LEU A 35 7.75 8.01 -2.69
C LEU A 35 7.49 8.90 -3.91
N THR A 36 8.09 10.09 -3.94
CA THR A 36 7.97 11.08 -5.04
C THR A 36 9.01 10.95 -6.13
N ASP A 37 9.98 10.05 -5.97
CA ASP A 37 11.11 9.95 -6.89
C ASP A 37 10.69 9.49 -8.30
N THR A 38 11.47 9.91 -9.30
CA THR A 38 11.19 9.63 -10.71
C THR A 38 11.32 8.16 -11.08
N TRP A 39 12.08 7.38 -10.29
CA TRP A 39 12.22 5.94 -10.46
C TRP A 39 11.06 5.16 -9.84
N ALA A 40 10.26 5.80 -8.99
CA ALA A 40 9.11 5.17 -8.34
C ALA A 40 7.90 5.12 -9.28
N THR A 41 7.04 4.13 -9.07
CA THR A 41 5.91 3.84 -9.94
C THR A 41 4.80 4.88 -9.75
N LYS A 42 4.74 5.90 -10.61
CA LYS A 42 3.90 7.10 -10.42
C LYS A 42 2.41 6.81 -10.22
N ASP A 43 1.87 5.76 -10.83
CA ASP A 43 0.48 5.33 -10.66
C ASP A 43 0.18 4.75 -9.27
N LYS A 44 1.23 4.43 -8.50
CA LYS A 44 1.18 3.94 -7.12
C LYS A 44 1.52 5.01 -6.09
N TYR A 45 1.94 6.20 -6.53
CA TYR A 45 2.19 7.32 -5.63
C TYR A 45 0.87 7.86 -5.07
N ARG A 46 0.77 7.94 -3.74
CA ARG A 46 -0.35 8.53 -3.01
C ARG A 46 0.17 9.39 -1.86
N THR A 47 -0.47 10.53 -1.60
CA THR A 47 -0.12 11.40 -0.46
C THR A 47 -1.31 12.24 -0.02
N GLY A 48 -1.23 12.88 1.14
CA GLY A 48 -2.28 13.79 1.62
C GLY A 48 -3.65 13.11 1.71
N ASP A 49 -4.69 13.77 1.18
CA ASP A 49 -6.04 13.22 1.18
C ASP A 49 -6.22 12.07 0.17
N ASP A 50 -5.49 12.11 -0.95
CA ASP A 50 -5.48 11.03 -1.95
C ASP A 50 -4.97 9.70 -1.35
N LEU A 51 -4.01 9.75 -0.42
CA LEU A 51 -3.63 8.57 0.36
C LEU A 51 -4.77 8.05 1.25
N LYS A 52 -5.46 8.94 1.97
CA LYS A 52 -6.56 8.52 2.87
C LYS A 52 -7.69 7.86 2.09
N ASP A 53 -8.03 8.43 0.94
CA ASP A 53 -9.09 7.94 0.07
C ASP A 53 -8.72 6.59 -0.52
N GLU A 54 -7.49 6.44 -1.04
CA GLU A 54 -7.04 5.17 -1.61
C GLU A 54 -6.91 4.07 -0.54
N LEU A 55 -6.43 4.37 0.68
CA LEU A 55 -6.41 3.41 1.79
C LEU A 55 -7.81 2.88 2.11
N SER A 56 -8.81 3.78 2.14
CA SER A 56 -10.20 3.43 2.39
C SER A 56 -10.79 2.58 1.27
N ASN A 57 -10.60 3.01 0.02
CA ASN A 57 -11.10 2.32 -1.18
C ASN A 57 -10.50 0.92 -1.33
N ALA A 58 -9.17 0.79 -1.16
CA ALA A 58 -8.48 -0.49 -1.25
C ALA A 58 -9.01 -1.47 -0.20
N THR A 59 -9.18 -1.01 1.04
CA THR A 59 -9.71 -1.83 2.13
C THR A 59 -11.15 -2.28 1.86
N GLN A 60 -12.02 -1.35 1.46
CA GLN A 60 -13.42 -1.67 1.16
C GLN A 60 -13.55 -2.66 0.00
N THR A 61 -12.75 -2.47 -1.06
CA THR A 61 -12.73 -3.35 -2.24
C THR A 61 -12.35 -4.78 -1.86
N ILE A 62 -11.33 -4.94 -1.02
CA ILE A 62 -10.85 -6.25 -0.59
C ILE A 62 -11.89 -6.95 0.29
N LEU A 63 -12.51 -6.22 1.22
CA LEU A 63 -13.55 -6.77 2.08
C LEU A 63 -14.81 -7.15 1.29
N ALA A 64 -15.22 -6.32 0.32
CA ALA A 64 -16.37 -6.62 -0.53
C ALA A 64 -16.13 -7.87 -1.40
N GLY A 65 -14.93 -8.00 -1.97
CA GLY A 65 -14.55 -9.17 -2.76
C GLY A 65 -14.41 -10.48 -1.98
N ALA A 66 -14.31 -10.42 -0.65
CA ALA A 66 -14.28 -11.60 0.22
C ALA A 66 -15.67 -12.04 0.72
N MET A 67 -16.68 -11.19 0.53
CA MET A 67 -18.08 -11.46 0.91
C MET A 67 -18.94 -11.96 -0.26
N ALA A 68 -18.36 -12.05 -1.47
CA ALA A 68 -18.99 -12.56 -2.69
C ALA A 68 -18.63 -14.03 -2.93
#